data_AF-A0A0T0M700-F1
#
_entry.id   AF-A0A0T0M700-F1
#
_cell.length_a   1.000
_cell.length_b   1.000
_cell.length_c   1.000
_cell.angle_alpha   90.00
_cell.angle_beta   90.00
_cell.angle_gamma   90.00
#
_symmetry.space_group_name_H-M   'P 1'
#
loop_
_entity.id
_entity.type
_entity.pdbx_description
1 polymer ?
#
loop_
_entity_poly.entity_id
_entity_poly.type
_entity_poly.pdbx_seq_one_letter_code
_entity_poly.pdbx_strand_id
1 'polypeptide(L)'
;MKENLKNQAFTGYMIKDVEISMAEYFFNNYTLDKPIPKFYWLKINGIENMDDLYIRSEKKLFCSERLINFLTNNCVSKYLE
;
A
#
# COMPACT_ATOMS: atom_id res chain seq x y z
N MET A 1 -1.40 5.84 -6.30
CA MET A 1 -1.91 4.74 -5.43
C MET A 1 -2.91 5.23 -4.39
N LYS A 2 -2.57 6.12 -3.43
CA LYS A 2 -3.52 6.63 -2.42
C LYS A 2 -4.82 7.20 -3.02
N GLU A 3 -4.71 8.10 -3.98
CA GLU A 3 -5.88 8.70 -4.63
C GLU A 3 -6.65 7.68 -5.50
N ASN A 4 -5.94 6.81 -6.23
CA ASN A 4 -6.57 5.73 -7.01
C ASN A 4 -7.40 4.77 -6.14
N LEU A 5 -6.91 4.46 -4.94
CA LEU A 5 -7.61 3.61 -3.97
C LEU A 5 -8.81 4.32 -3.31
N LYS A 6 -8.69 5.62 -3.01
CA LYS A 6 -9.81 6.43 -2.48
C LYS A 6 -10.97 6.55 -3.47
N ASN A 7 -10.67 6.59 -4.76
CA ASN A 7 -11.68 6.74 -5.82
C ASN A 7 -12.42 5.44 -6.14
N GLN A 8 -12.07 4.33 -5.48
CA GLN A 8 -12.67 3.02 -5.67
C GLN A 8 -13.35 2.55 -4.39
N ALA A 9 -14.51 1.90 -4.52
CA ALA A 9 -15.29 1.40 -3.39
C ALA A 9 -14.75 0.05 -2.84
N PHE A 10 -13.44 0.00 -2.57
CA PHE A 10 -12.80 -1.12 -1.89
C PHE A 10 -12.89 -0.95 -0.38
N THR A 11 -13.00 -2.07 0.34
CA THR A 11 -13.32 -2.11 1.77
C THR A 11 -12.28 -2.90 2.57
N GLY A 12 -12.36 -2.83 3.91
CA GLY A 12 -11.46 -3.59 4.80
C GLY A 12 -10.06 -3.01 5.02
N TYR A 13 -9.84 -1.75 4.66
CA TYR A 13 -8.58 -1.07 4.96
C TYR A 13 -8.79 0.41 5.31
N MET A 14 -7.75 1.00 5.89
CA MET A 14 -7.59 2.44 6.04
C MET A 14 -6.21 2.87 5.56
N ILE A 15 -6.14 4.05 4.96
CA ILE A 15 -4.86 4.68 4.65
C ILE A 15 -4.47 5.57 5.84
N LYS A 16 -3.27 5.33 6.38
CA LYS A 16 -2.69 6.13 7.47
C LYS A 16 -1.36 6.71 7.05
N ASP A 17 -1.03 7.87 7.59
CA ASP A 17 0.30 8.44 7.41
C ASP A 17 1.32 7.58 8.16
N VAL A 18 2.53 7.50 7.62
CA VAL A 18 3.66 6.79 8.21
C VAL A 18 4.74 7.79 8.55
N GLU A 19 5.34 7.62 9.71
CA GLU A 19 6.55 8.34 10.09
C GLU A 19 7.74 7.67 9.42
N ILE A 20 8.51 8.44 8.65
CA ILE A 20 9.69 7.97 7.94
C ILE A 20 10.91 8.62 8.58
N SER A 21 11.87 7.79 8.97
CA SER A 21 13.21 8.22 9.35
C SER A 21 14.21 7.81 8.28
N MET A 22 15.31 8.55 8.19
CA MET A 22 16.41 8.26 7.28
C MET A 22 17.67 8.03 8.11
N ALA A 23 18.49 7.07 7.68
CA ALA A 23 19.79 6.86 8.29
C ALA A 23 20.72 8.04 7.98
N GLU A 24 21.73 8.26 8.83
CA GLU A 24 22.69 9.37 8.73
C GLU A 24 23.30 9.52 7.33
N TYR A 25 23.63 8.41 6.67
CA TYR A 25 24.25 8.38 5.33
C TYR A 25 23.28 8.10 4.19
N PHE A 26 21.96 8.23 4.41
CA PHE A 26 20.96 7.90 3.37
C PHE A 26 21.17 8.71 2.09
N PHE A 27 21.31 10.04 2.22
CA PHE A 27 21.46 10.93 1.07
C PHE A 27 22.79 10.78 0.33
N ASN A 28 23.83 10.27 1.00
CA ASN A 28 25.11 9.94 0.34
C ASN A 28 24.96 8.74 -0.61
N ASN A 29 24.00 7.86 -0.36
CA ASN A 29 23.78 6.63 -1.11
C ASN A 29 22.53 6.68 -2.01
N TYR A 30 21.69 7.71 -1.87
CA TYR A 30 20.53 7.90 -2.71
C TYR A 30 20.95 8.52 -4.05
N THR A 31 21.24 7.66 -5.03
CA THR A 31 21.79 8.05 -6.34
C THR A 31 20.74 8.46 -7.36
N LEU A 32 19.45 8.39 -7.01
CA LEU A 32 18.35 8.67 -7.92
C LEU A 32 18.05 10.17 -7.93
N ASP A 33 18.04 10.80 -9.11
CA ASP A 33 17.62 12.19 -9.28
C ASP A 33 16.09 12.30 -9.31
N LYS A 34 15.45 11.86 -8.23
CA LYS A 34 13.99 11.96 -8.02
C LYS A 34 13.66 12.21 -6.55
N PRO A 35 12.56 12.91 -6.24
CA PRO A 35 12.15 13.13 -4.86
C PRO A 35 11.83 11.80 -4.17
N ILE A 36 12.09 11.74 -2.86
CA ILE A 36 11.70 10.59 -2.03
C ILE A 36 10.18 10.45 -2.07
N PRO A 37 9.65 9.24 -2.34
CA PRO A 37 8.21 9.00 -2.37
C PRO A 37 7.54 9.33 -1.04
N LYS A 38 6.29 9.76 -1.10
CA LYS A 38 5.43 9.77 0.08
C LYS A 38 4.93 8.35 0.33
N PHE A 39 5.26 7.82 1.50
CA PHE A 39 4.79 6.52 1.95
C PHE A 39 3.52 6.67 2.77
N TYR A 40 2.70 5.62 2.80
CA TYR A 40 1.50 5.51 3.63
C TYR A 40 1.33 4.08 4.09
N TRP A 41 0.76 3.89 5.27
CA TRP A 41 0.31 2.58 5.73
C TRP A 41 -1.03 2.23 5.10
N LEU A 42 -1.14 0.99 4.63
CA LEU A 42 -2.42 0.32 4.36
C LEU A 42 -2.78 -0.51 5.60
N LYS A 43 -3.49 0.10 6.56
CA LYS A 43 -3.90 -0.58 7.78
C LYS A 43 -5.12 -1.46 7.48
N ILE A 44 -4.95 -2.77 7.57
CA ILE A 44 -6.04 -3.73 7.34
C ILE A 44 -6.94 -3.77 8.58
N ASN A 45 -8.25 -3.64 8.36
CA ASN A 45 -9.28 -3.65 9.40
C ASN A 45 -10.58 -4.32 8.96
N GLY A 46 -10.56 -5.06 7.84
CA GLY A 46 -11.74 -5.73 7.33
C GLY A 46 -12.10 -7.01 8.06
N ILE A 47 -13.34 -7.41 7.83
CA ILE A 47 -14.02 -8.57 8.37
C ILE A 47 -13.97 -9.69 7.34
N GLU A 48 -13.65 -10.89 7.82
CA GLU A 48 -13.58 -12.08 6.99
C GLU A 48 -14.87 -12.34 6.20
N ASN A 49 -14.72 -12.63 4.90
CA ASN A 49 -15.80 -12.90 3.94
C ASN A 49 -16.81 -11.74 3.74
N MET A 50 -16.53 -10.54 4.27
CA MET A 50 -17.36 -9.35 4.07
C MET A 50 -16.62 -8.26 3.29
N ASP A 51 -15.37 -8.00 3.67
CA ASP A 51 -14.57 -6.92 3.09
C ASP A 51 -13.58 -7.42 2.03
N ASP A 52 -13.09 -6.50 1.20
CA ASP A 52 -12.10 -6.81 0.15
C ASP A 52 -10.72 -7.15 0.68
N LEU A 53 -10.38 -6.69 1.88
CA LEU A 53 -9.10 -6.89 2.53
C LEU A 53 -9.34 -7.26 3.98
N TYR A 54 -8.83 -8.42 4.40
CA TYR A 54 -8.93 -8.84 5.80
C TYR A 54 -7.77 -9.77 6.15
N ILE A 55 -7.53 -9.93 7.46
CA ILE A 55 -6.52 -10.85 7.98
C ILE A 55 -7.24 -11.96 8.75
N ARG A 56 -6.94 -13.23 8.42
CA ARG A 56 -7.44 -14.38 9.19
C ARG A 56 -6.59 -14.64 10.44
N SER A 57 -7.11 -15.49 11.31
CA SER A 57 -6.44 -15.97 12.54
C SER A 57 -5.04 -16.53 12.28
N GLU A 58 -4.77 -17.12 11.11
CA GLU A 58 -3.46 -17.62 10.73
C GLU A 58 -2.49 -16.51 10.26
N LYS A 59 -2.84 -15.23 10.48
CA LYS A 59 -2.08 -14.04 10.05
C LYS A 59 -1.85 -13.96 8.54
N LYS A 60 -2.75 -14.57 7.76
CA LYS A 60 -2.75 -14.50 6.30
C LYS A 60 -3.58 -13.31 5.85
N LEU A 61 -3.04 -12.52 4.93
CA LEU A 61 -3.76 -11.46 4.24
C LEU A 61 -4.60 -12.08 3.13
N PHE A 62 -5.89 -11.78 3.13
CA PHE A 62 -6.82 -12.14 2.06
C PHE A 62 -7.22 -10.88 1.32
N CYS A 63 -7.40 -11.03 0.02
CA CYS A 63 -7.72 -9.95 -0.88
C CYS A 63 -8.74 -10.43 -1.92
N SER A 64 -9.78 -9.64 -2.18
CA SER A 64 -10.74 -9.94 -3.22
C SER A 64 -10.09 -9.88 -4.60
N GLU A 65 -10.56 -10.74 -5.52
CA GLU A 65 -10.04 -10.81 -6.87
C GLU A 65 -10.16 -9.46 -7.61
N ARG A 66 -11.26 -8.73 -7.39
CA ARG A 66 -11.46 -7.39 -7.96
C ARG A 66 -10.38 -6.40 -7.52
N LEU A 67 -9.95 -6.47 -6.26
CA LEU A 67 -8.94 -5.58 -5.72
C LEU A 67 -7.55 -5.95 -6.27
N ILE A 68 -7.23 -7.24 -6.36
CA ILE A 68 -5.98 -7.71 -6.97
C ILE A 68 -5.88 -7.32 -8.45
N ASN A 69 -6.96 -7.50 -9.21
CA ASN A 69 -6.99 -7.12 -10.63
C ASN A 69 -6.81 -5.61 -10.79
N PHE A 70 -7.46 -4.81 -9.93
CA PHE A 70 -7.25 -3.36 -9.92
C PHE A 70 -5.79 -3.00 -9.62
N LEU A 71 -5.19 -3.56 -8.57
CA LEU A 71 -3.81 -3.28 -8.21
C LEU A 71 -2.84 -3.61 -9.34
N THR A 72 -2.99 -4.79 -9.94
CA THR A 72 -2.12 -5.27 -11.02
C THR A 72 -2.19 -4.37 -12.26
N ASN A 73 -3.39 -3.92 -12.62
CA ASN A 73 -3.59 -3.13 -13.84
C ASN A 73 -3.31 -1.63 -13.67
N ASN A 74 -3.41 -1.10 -12.45
CA ASN A 74 -3.41 0.35 -12.20
C ASN A 74 -2.28 0.85 -11.31
N CYS A 75 -1.44 -0.03 -10.77
CA CYS A 75 -0.32 0.35 -9.91
C CYS A 75 1.02 -0.04 -10.53
N VAL A 76 1.98 0.89 -10.51
CA VAL A 76 3.35 0.67 -10.99
C VAL A 76 4.11 -0.15 -9.95
N SER A 77 4.53 -1.36 -10.32
CA SER A 77 5.29 -2.27 -9.44
C SER A 77 6.79 -1.95 -9.36
N LYS A 78 7.32 -1.11 -10.26
CA LYS A 78 8.75 -0.86 -10.46
C LYS A 78 9.17 0.60 -10.24
N TYR A 79 8.60 1.27 -9.25
CA TYR A 79 8.85 2.71 -9.06
C TYR A 79 10.30 3.06 -8.67
N LEU A 80 11.00 2.15 -7.99
CA LEU A 80 12.37 2.35 -7.50
C LEU A 80 13.43 1.70 -8.40
N GLU A 81 13.02 1.02 -9.47
CA GLU A 81 13.89 0.67 -10.60
C GLU A 81 14.10 1.89 -11.51
#